data_AF-A0A846G627-F1
#
_entry.id   AF-A0A846G627-F1
#
_cell.length_a   1.000
_cell.length_b   1.000
_cell.length_c   1.000
_cell.angle_alpha   90.00
_cell.angle_beta   90.00
_cell.angle_gamma   90.00
#
_symmetry.space_group_name_H-M   'P 1'
#
loop_
_entity.id
_entity.type
_entity.pdbx_description
1 polymer ?
#
loop_
_entity_poly.entity_id
_entity_poly.type
_entity_poly.pdbx_seq_one_letter_code
_entity_poly.pdbx_strand_id
1 'polypeptide(L)'
;MARGEQIYTLREFLNIDGVYEHHGIDYGDGTVIHYRKGTETIERTSKEYFTDRRKVYVKRYPVRYIADTVIQRAESRLGERKYNIVFNNCEHFATWCITGVSHSQQVKNFIPLLYHINVEQISEPIKQAILGVKTDLDTAKLVNKALADIKIAWENIQPEYKQLKQEINTWQKVAVAAMKQDREDLARAALMRKQKHQQRADELEASLQKLATMTETLLRSQDLIGKS
;
A
#
# COMPACT_ATOMS: atom_id res chain seq x y z
N MET A 1 -7.89 -22.16 -17.40
CA MET A 1 -8.27 -21.94 -15.99
C MET A 1 -6.99 -21.91 -15.16
N ALA A 2 -6.92 -21.06 -14.14
CA ALA A 2 -5.72 -20.75 -13.36
C ALA A 2 -5.95 -21.02 -11.86
N ARG A 3 -6.65 -22.13 -11.51
CA ARG A 3 -7.03 -22.45 -10.13
C ARG A 3 -5.80 -22.51 -9.21
N GLY A 4 -5.86 -21.80 -8.10
CA GLY A 4 -4.78 -21.71 -7.12
C GLY A 4 -3.61 -20.87 -7.58
N GLU A 5 -3.69 -20.14 -8.71
CA GLU A 5 -2.69 -19.16 -9.10
C GLU A 5 -2.87 -17.85 -8.31
N GLN A 6 -1.76 -17.21 -7.98
CA GLN A 6 -1.76 -15.81 -7.62
C GLN A 6 -1.82 -14.97 -8.88
N ILE A 7 -2.91 -14.23 -9.01
CA ILE A 7 -3.13 -13.29 -10.10
C ILE A 7 -3.06 -11.86 -9.59
N TYR A 8 -2.74 -10.94 -10.48
CA TYR A 8 -2.81 -9.52 -10.21
C TYR A 8 -3.28 -8.72 -11.41
N THR A 9 -3.84 -7.56 -11.14
CA THR A 9 -4.15 -6.55 -12.16
C THR A 9 -3.50 -5.25 -11.75
N LEU A 10 -3.03 -4.48 -12.73
CA LEU A 10 -2.65 -3.10 -12.49
C LEU A 10 -3.93 -2.29 -12.27
N ARG A 11 -3.93 -1.41 -11.28
CA ARG A 11 -5.04 -0.52 -10.95
C ARG A 11 -4.52 0.90 -10.81
N GLU A 12 -5.45 1.83 -10.91
CA GLU A 12 -5.19 3.25 -10.66
C GLU A 12 -4.87 3.50 -9.19
N PHE A 13 -4.00 4.48 -8.98
CA PHE A 13 -3.83 5.18 -7.71
C PHE A 13 -3.71 6.67 -8.02
N LEU A 14 -4.53 7.52 -7.39
CA LEU A 14 -4.54 8.96 -7.67
C LEU A 14 -4.74 9.33 -9.16
N ASN A 15 -5.59 8.60 -9.85
CA ASN A 15 -5.85 8.75 -11.29
C ASN A 15 -4.62 8.51 -12.19
N ILE A 16 -3.54 7.94 -11.64
CA ILE A 16 -2.42 7.43 -12.44
C ILE A 16 -2.68 5.94 -12.65
N ASP A 17 -2.89 5.56 -13.91
CA ASP A 17 -3.05 4.17 -14.30
C ASP A 17 -1.74 3.38 -14.17
N GLY A 18 -1.84 2.09 -13.87
CA GLY A 18 -0.70 1.18 -14.01
C GLY A 18 0.27 1.11 -12.83
N VAL A 19 0.06 1.88 -11.77
CA VAL A 19 1.06 2.08 -10.71
C VAL A 19 0.86 1.23 -9.47
N TYR A 20 -0.22 0.45 -9.43
CA TYR A 20 -0.56 -0.38 -8.29
C TYR A 20 -0.97 -1.79 -8.72
N GLU A 21 -0.34 -2.81 -8.15
CA GLU A 21 -0.73 -4.22 -8.32
C GLU A 21 -1.78 -4.65 -7.29
N HIS A 22 -2.98 -4.99 -7.74
CA HIS A 22 -4.01 -5.60 -6.90
C HIS A 22 -3.94 -7.12 -7.02
N HIS A 23 -3.60 -7.81 -5.94
CA HIS A 23 -3.37 -9.27 -5.94
C HIS A 23 -4.56 -10.07 -5.39
N GLY A 24 -4.73 -11.29 -5.88
CA GLY A 24 -5.72 -12.26 -5.40
C GLY A 24 -5.38 -13.68 -5.81
N ILE A 25 -6.13 -14.65 -5.28
CA ILE A 25 -6.03 -16.08 -5.61
C ILE A 25 -7.21 -16.46 -6.51
N ASP A 26 -6.92 -16.92 -7.73
CA ASP A 26 -7.94 -17.39 -8.68
C ASP A 26 -8.51 -18.73 -8.19
N TYR A 27 -9.81 -18.78 -7.93
CA TYR A 27 -10.48 -19.97 -7.41
C TYR A 27 -10.70 -21.05 -8.47
N GLY A 28 -10.58 -20.69 -9.76
CA GLY A 28 -10.76 -21.60 -10.88
C GLY A 28 -12.18 -21.64 -11.46
N ASP A 29 -13.17 -21.03 -10.80
CA ASP A 29 -14.57 -21.02 -11.22
C ASP A 29 -15.09 -19.63 -11.62
N GLY A 30 -14.16 -18.75 -12.05
CA GLY A 30 -14.49 -17.38 -12.40
C GLY A 30 -14.59 -16.42 -11.22
N THR A 31 -14.22 -16.87 -10.01
CA THR A 31 -14.12 -16.04 -8.82
C THR A 31 -12.68 -15.92 -8.30
N VAL A 32 -12.43 -14.90 -7.47
CA VAL A 32 -11.13 -14.60 -6.89
C VAL A 32 -11.28 -14.32 -5.41
N ILE A 33 -10.41 -14.90 -4.58
CA ILE A 33 -10.30 -14.55 -3.15
C ILE A 33 -9.23 -13.48 -3.00
N HIS A 34 -9.58 -12.33 -2.42
CA HIS A 34 -8.66 -11.21 -2.26
C HIS A 34 -9.10 -10.28 -1.12
N TYR A 35 -8.20 -9.39 -0.69
CA TYR A 35 -8.61 -8.25 0.14
C TYR A 35 -9.46 -7.28 -0.69
N ARG A 36 -10.70 -7.05 -0.28
CA ARG A 36 -11.59 -6.12 -0.96
C ARG A 36 -11.28 -4.67 -0.55
N LYS A 37 -10.96 -3.84 -1.54
CA LYS A 37 -10.80 -2.39 -1.34
C LYS A 37 -12.08 -1.78 -0.79
N GLY A 38 -11.95 -0.99 0.28
CA GLY A 38 -13.05 -0.23 0.90
C GLY A 38 -13.69 -0.93 2.10
N THR A 39 -13.72 -2.27 2.14
CA THR A 39 -14.08 -3.03 3.35
C THR A 39 -12.88 -3.62 4.07
N GLU A 40 -11.70 -3.64 3.43
CA GLU A 40 -10.45 -4.18 3.96
C GLU A 40 -10.61 -5.58 4.54
N THR A 41 -11.50 -6.35 3.93
CA THR A 41 -11.90 -7.70 4.35
C THR A 41 -11.50 -8.67 3.25
N ILE A 42 -10.97 -9.83 3.63
CA ILE A 42 -10.74 -10.91 2.66
C ILE A 42 -12.09 -11.47 2.23
N GLU A 43 -12.42 -11.30 0.96
CA GLU A 43 -13.68 -11.69 0.37
C GLU A 43 -13.46 -12.45 -0.93
N ARG A 44 -14.46 -13.23 -1.31
CA ARG A 44 -14.53 -13.91 -2.60
C ARG A 44 -15.48 -13.15 -3.51
N THR A 45 -14.96 -12.67 -4.64
CA THR A 45 -15.72 -11.86 -5.60
C THR A 45 -15.62 -12.44 -7.01
N SER A 46 -16.42 -11.93 -7.94
CA SER A 46 -16.28 -12.31 -9.35
C SER A 46 -14.95 -11.82 -9.92
N LYS A 47 -14.39 -12.57 -10.87
CA LYS A 47 -13.16 -12.16 -11.57
C LYS A 47 -13.35 -10.84 -12.32
N GLU A 48 -14.54 -10.57 -12.85
CA GLU A 48 -14.85 -9.28 -13.47
C GLU A 48 -14.70 -8.13 -12.46
N TYR A 49 -15.26 -8.26 -11.25
CA TYR A 49 -15.12 -7.28 -10.19
C TYR A 49 -13.65 -7.11 -9.73
N PHE A 50 -12.94 -8.22 -9.56
CA PHE A 50 -11.53 -8.20 -9.17
C PHE A 50 -10.63 -7.52 -10.21
N THR A 51 -10.93 -7.69 -11.49
CA THR A 51 -10.10 -7.13 -12.57
C THR A 51 -10.47 -5.71 -12.92
N ASP A 52 -11.71 -5.30 -12.66
CA ASP A 52 -12.25 -4.03 -13.14
C ASP A 52 -11.97 -3.84 -14.64
N ARG A 53 -12.22 -4.92 -15.41
CA ARG A 53 -11.99 -5.06 -16.87
C ARG A 53 -10.55 -4.82 -17.35
N ARG A 54 -9.57 -4.82 -16.45
CA ARG A 54 -8.15 -4.67 -16.78
C ARG A 54 -7.47 -6.02 -17.02
N LYS A 55 -6.28 -5.95 -17.63
CA LYS A 55 -5.46 -7.12 -17.97
C LYS A 55 -5.02 -7.85 -16.70
N VAL A 56 -5.14 -9.17 -16.74
CA VAL A 56 -4.70 -10.07 -15.66
C VAL A 56 -3.30 -10.58 -15.94
N TYR A 57 -2.49 -10.58 -14.89
CA TYR A 57 -1.15 -11.14 -14.87
C TYR A 57 -1.09 -12.26 -13.83
N VAL A 58 -0.16 -13.20 -14.03
CA VAL A 58 0.07 -14.33 -13.12
C VAL A 58 1.45 -14.19 -12.52
N LYS A 59 1.56 -14.24 -11.19
CA LYS A 59 2.84 -14.21 -10.50
C LYS A 59 3.40 -15.63 -10.39
N ARG A 60 4.64 -15.83 -10.86
CA ARG A 60 5.29 -17.15 -10.90
C ARG A 60 6.22 -17.32 -9.71
N TYR A 61 6.19 -18.52 -9.14
CA TYR A 61 6.99 -18.90 -7.98
C TYR A 61 7.76 -20.17 -8.29
N PRO A 62 9.06 -20.25 -7.96
CA PRO A 62 9.85 -21.47 -8.20
C PRO A 62 9.41 -22.62 -7.30
N VAL A 63 8.94 -22.31 -6.08
CA VAL A 63 8.41 -23.28 -5.11
C VAL A 63 7.07 -22.77 -4.60
N ARG A 64 6.05 -23.63 -4.62
CA ARG A 64 4.69 -23.30 -4.18
C ARG A 64 3.91 -24.53 -3.74
N TYR A 65 2.88 -24.32 -2.94
CA TYR A 65 1.90 -25.34 -2.64
C TYR A 65 1.06 -25.71 -3.86
N ILE A 66 0.51 -26.93 -3.83
CA ILE A 66 -0.47 -27.41 -4.82
C ILE A 66 -1.77 -26.60 -4.73
N ALA A 67 -2.53 -26.58 -5.83
CA ALA A 67 -3.73 -25.75 -5.95
C ALA A 67 -4.72 -25.95 -4.79
N ASP A 68 -5.00 -27.20 -4.37
CA ASP A 68 -5.93 -27.48 -3.27
C ASP A 68 -5.48 -26.85 -1.95
N THR A 69 -4.21 -26.99 -1.61
CA THR A 69 -3.65 -26.36 -0.40
C THR A 69 -3.69 -24.84 -0.51
N VAL A 70 -3.39 -24.25 -1.68
CA VAL A 70 -3.50 -22.79 -1.87
C VAL A 70 -4.93 -22.32 -1.64
N ILE A 71 -5.92 -23.03 -2.19
CA ILE A 71 -7.34 -22.69 -2.02
C ILE A 71 -7.78 -22.82 -0.57
N GLN A 72 -7.46 -23.93 0.10
CA GLN A 72 -7.76 -24.13 1.53
C GLN A 72 -7.19 -23.01 2.39
N ARG A 73 -5.96 -22.56 2.10
CA ARG A 73 -5.32 -21.44 2.80
C ARG A 73 -6.01 -20.12 2.52
N ALA A 74 -6.39 -19.86 1.27
CA ALA A 74 -7.12 -18.65 0.91
C ALA A 74 -8.48 -18.59 1.61
N GLU A 75 -9.21 -19.71 1.64
CA GLU A 75 -10.50 -19.85 2.33
C GLU A 75 -10.38 -19.71 3.84
N SER A 76 -9.30 -20.23 4.45
CA SER A 76 -9.11 -20.17 5.91
C SER A 76 -8.97 -18.75 6.46
N ARG A 77 -8.82 -17.74 5.59
CA ARG A 77 -8.74 -16.33 5.96
C ARG A 77 -9.90 -15.50 5.43
N LEU A 78 -10.95 -16.11 4.86
CA LEU A 78 -12.17 -15.38 4.49
C LEU A 78 -12.76 -14.65 5.71
N GLY A 79 -13.21 -13.42 5.50
CA GLY A 79 -13.73 -12.55 6.56
C GLY A 79 -12.65 -11.92 7.44
N GLU A 80 -11.36 -12.21 7.21
CA GLU A 80 -10.29 -11.60 7.99
C GLU A 80 -10.21 -10.09 7.74
N ARG A 81 -10.14 -9.33 8.84
CA ARG A 81 -10.01 -7.87 8.89
C ARG A 81 -8.73 -7.43 9.60
N LYS A 82 -7.66 -8.21 9.46
CA LYS A 82 -6.39 -7.90 10.13
C LYS A 82 -5.65 -6.83 9.33
N TYR A 83 -5.40 -5.73 10.04
CA TYR A 83 -4.48 -4.65 9.72
C TYR A 83 -4.90 -3.82 8.48
N ASN A 84 -5.14 -2.53 8.68
CA ASN A 84 -5.17 -1.53 7.58
C ASN A 84 -3.92 -1.77 6.72
N ILE A 85 -4.06 -1.96 5.40
CA ILE A 85 -3.05 -1.77 4.32
C ILE A 85 -3.46 -2.58 3.07
N VAL A 86 -4.32 -2.01 2.22
CA VAL A 86 -4.79 -2.61 0.94
C VAL A 86 -3.66 -3.16 0.07
N PHE A 87 -2.55 -2.42 -0.01
CA PHE A 87 -1.53 -2.60 -1.03
C PHE A 87 -0.64 -3.81 -0.72
N ASN A 88 0.00 -3.80 0.45
CA ASN A 88 0.88 -4.90 0.87
C ASN A 88 0.08 -6.12 1.35
N ASN A 89 -1.12 -5.95 1.92
CA ASN A 89 -1.85 -7.10 2.47
C ASN A 89 -2.41 -8.00 1.38
N CYS A 90 -2.83 -7.47 0.23
CA CYS A 90 -3.28 -8.31 -0.88
C CYS A 90 -2.14 -9.16 -1.45
N GLU A 91 -0.95 -8.57 -1.64
CA GLU A 91 0.23 -9.29 -2.10
C GLU A 91 0.74 -10.29 -1.06
N HIS A 92 0.84 -9.87 0.21
CA HIS A 92 1.28 -10.74 1.30
C HIS A 92 0.32 -11.90 1.53
N PHE A 93 -0.99 -11.65 1.48
CA PHE A 93 -1.99 -12.70 1.56
C PHE A 93 -1.85 -13.70 0.43
N ALA A 94 -1.79 -13.23 -0.82
CA ALA A 94 -1.67 -14.11 -1.96
C ALA A 94 -0.34 -14.90 -1.91
N THR A 95 0.77 -14.23 -1.59
CA THR A 95 2.09 -14.85 -1.44
C THR A 95 2.11 -15.87 -0.31
N TRP A 96 1.47 -15.57 0.83
CA TRP A 96 1.32 -16.51 1.93
C TRP A 96 0.49 -17.72 1.51
N CYS A 97 -0.61 -17.55 0.77
CA CYS A 97 -1.40 -18.67 0.26
C CYS A 97 -0.53 -19.59 -0.62
N ILE A 98 0.31 -19.02 -1.49
CA ILE A 98 1.17 -19.75 -2.43
C ILE A 98 2.37 -20.43 -1.75
N THR A 99 3.05 -19.74 -0.83
CA THR A 99 4.40 -20.14 -0.37
C THR A 99 4.46 -20.55 1.11
N GLY A 100 3.47 -20.19 1.91
CA GLY A 100 3.53 -20.42 3.37
C GLY A 100 4.25 -19.32 4.15
N VAL A 101 4.97 -18.45 3.46
CA VAL A 101 5.85 -17.47 4.07
C VAL A 101 5.14 -16.12 4.13
N SER A 102 4.92 -15.60 5.34
CA SER A 102 4.30 -14.28 5.57
C SER A 102 5.31 -13.13 5.48
N HIS A 103 6.54 -13.36 5.00
CA HIS A 103 7.66 -12.47 5.29
C HIS A 103 7.71 -11.22 4.41
N SER A 104 7.38 -10.11 5.08
CA SER A 104 7.89 -8.74 4.94
C SER A 104 8.97 -8.53 3.87
N GLN A 105 8.53 -8.18 2.67
CA GLN A 105 9.22 -7.15 1.90
C GLN A 105 8.30 -5.94 1.88
N GLN A 106 8.39 -5.19 2.99
CA GLN A 106 8.53 -3.73 3.08
C GLN A 106 7.60 -2.90 2.20
N VAL A 107 7.16 -1.76 2.72
CA VAL A 107 6.57 -0.66 1.94
C VAL A 107 7.55 -0.21 0.83
N LYS A 108 7.67 -1.01 -0.24
CA LYS A 108 8.62 -0.88 -1.34
C LYS A 108 7.93 -0.56 -2.66
N ASN A 109 6.63 -0.80 -2.77
CA ASN A 109 5.91 -0.47 -4.00
C ASN A 109 5.24 0.90 -3.93
N PHE A 110 4.99 1.42 -2.72
CA PHE A 110 4.27 2.69 -2.56
C PHE A 110 5.17 3.94 -2.52
N ILE A 111 6.33 3.86 -1.86
CA ILE A 111 7.26 5.00 -1.75
C ILE A 111 7.87 5.39 -3.10
N PRO A 112 8.37 4.46 -3.93
CA PRO A 112 8.88 4.80 -5.27
C PRO A 112 7.82 5.45 -6.15
N LEU A 113 6.55 5.03 -6.03
CA LEU A 113 5.46 5.65 -6.75
C LEU A 113 5.28 7.12 -6.35
N LEU A 114 5.24 7.41 -5.05
CA LEU A 114 5.12 8.78 -4.57
C LEU A 114 6.22 9.68 -5.13
N TYR A 115 7.47 9.22 -5.28
CA TYR A 115 8.54 10.03 -5.88
C TYR A 115 8.19 10.52 -7.29
N HIS A 116 7.49 9.72 -8.09
CA HIS A 116 7.13 10.06 -9.47
C HIS A 116 5.88 10.91 -9.62
N ILE A 117 5.07 11.08 -8.56
CA ILE A 117 3.87 11.92 -8.63
C ILE A 117 4.26 13.40 -8.54
N ASN A 118 3.94 14.20 -9.55
CA ASN A 118 4.08 15.65 -9.48
C ASN A 118 2.84 16.25 -8.80
N VAL A 119 3.00 16.77 -7.57
CA VAL A 119 1.92 17.30 -6.74
C VAL A 119 1.21 18.49 -7.40
N GLU A 120 1.95 19.33 -8.13
CA GLU A 120 1.38 20.50 -8.81
C GLU A 120 0.43 20.07 -9.93
N GLN A 121 0.80 19.00 -10.65
CA GLN A 121 0.01 18.44 -11.75
C GLN A 121 -1.26 17.74 -11.27
N ILE A 122 -1.40 17.37 -9.99
CA ILE A 122 -2.64 16.75 -9.49
C ILE A 122 -3.82 17.75 -9.56
N SER A 123 -3.53 19.03 -9.36
CA SER A 123 -4.55 20.09 -9.43
C SER A 123 -5.02 20.39 -10.85
N GLU A 124 -4.21 20.08 -11.87
CA GLU A 124 -4.46 20.53 -13.23
C GLU A 124 -5.56 19.72 -13.94
N PRO A 125 -5.63 18.38 -13.88
CA PRO A 125 -6.79 17.63 -14.34
C PRO A 125 -8.10 18.05 -13.68
N ILE A 126 -8.06 18.48 -12.42
CA ILE A 126 -9.25 19.02 -11.71
C ILE A 126 -9.66 20.36 -12.35
N LYS A 127 -8.72 21.28 -12.58
CA LYS A 127 -9.00 22.55 -13.29
C LYS A 127 -9.48 22.33 -14.72
N GLN A 128 -8.87 21.40 -15.46
CA GLN A 128 -9.24 21.09 -16.84
C GLN A 128 -10.62 20.43 -16.93
N ALA A 129 -10.99 19.57 -15.97
CA ALA A 129 -12.34 19.01 -15.89
C ALA A 129 -13.42 20.09 -15.65
N ILE A 130 -13.08 21.15 -14.92
CA ILE A 130 -13.95 22.33 -14.70
C ILE A 130 -14.07 23.16 -15.99
N LEU A 131 -12.95 23.42 -16.67
CA LEU A 131 -12.93 24.23 -17.89
C LEU A 131 -13.54 23.52 -19.11
N GLY A 132 -13.57 22.18 -19.10
CA GLY A 132 -14.05 21.33 -20.19
C GLY A 132 -15.31 20.54 -19.84
N VAL A 133 -16.43 21.21 -19.53
CA VAL A 133 -17.81 20.68 -19.53
C VAL A 133 -17.96 19.22 -19.03
N LYS A 134 -17.77 18.99 -17.73
CA LYS A 134 -18.42 17.88 -17.00
C LYS A 134 -18.92 18.40 -15.65
N THR A 135 -20.13 17.98 -15.27
CA THR A 135 -20.87 18.42 -14.08
C THR A 135 -20.04 18.25 -12.79
N ASP A 136 -20.16 19.21 -11.86
CA ASP A 136 -19.47 19.24 -10.55
C ASP A 136 -19.52 17.92 -9.76
N LEU A 137 -20.58 17.12 -10.00
CA LEU A 137 -20.81 15.82 -9.40
C LEU A 137 -19.70 14.78 -9.71
N ASP A 138 -19.02 14.88 -10.85
CA ASP A 138 -17.93 13.97 -11.24
C ASP A 138 -16.59 14.42 -10.65
N THR A 139 -16.35 15.73 -10.54
CA THR A 139 -15.13 16.31 -9.96
C THR A 139 -15.05 16.04 -8.47
N ALA A 140 -16.15 16.25 -7.73
CA ALA A 140 -16.20 15.95 -6.29
C ALA A 140 -15.95 14.45 -6.01
N LYS A 141 -16.45 13.54 -6.85
CA LYS A 141 -16.18 12.11 -6.74
C LYS A 141 -14.71 11.77 -6.98
N LEU A 142 -14.08 12.39 -7.97
CA LEU A 142 -12.65 12.18 -8.26
C LEU A 142 -11.77 12.68 -7.12
N VAL A 143 -12.06 13.86 -6.57
CA VAL A 143 -11.35 14.41 -5.40
C VAL A 143 -11.52 13.50 -4.18
N ASN A 144 -12.75 13.08 -3.89
CA ASN A 144 -13.02 12.17 -2.76
C ASN A 144 -12.30 10.81 -2.93
N LYS A 145 -12.26 10.26 -4.15
CA LYS A 145 -11.49 9.04 -4.46
C LYS A 145 -9.99 9.25 -4.21
N ALA A 146 -9.43 10.37 -4.68
CA ALA A 146 -8.03 10.70 -4.46
C ALA A 146 -7.69 10.90 -2.97
N LEU A 147 -8.55 11.58 -2.21
CA LEU A 147 -8.38 11.73 -0.77
C LEU A 147 -8.46 10.39 -0.03
N ALA A 148 -9.35 9.48 -0.46
CA ALA A 148 -9.42 8.13 0.09
C ALA A 148 -8.14 7.33 -0.19
N ASP A 149 -7.59 7.43 -1.41
CA ASP A 149 -6.32 6.83 -1.79
C ASP A 149 -5.14 7.38 -0.94
N ILE A 150 -5.07 8.70 -0.72
CA ILE A 150 -4.06 9.32 0.17
C ILE A 150 -4.23 8.84 1.61
N LYS A 151 -5.46 8.75 2.10
CA LYS A 151 -5.73 8.28 3.46
C LYS A 151 -5.21 6.86 3.65
N ILE A 152 -5.48 5.95 2.72
CA ILE A 152 -4.97 4.58 2.78
C ILE A 152 -3.43 4.60 2.79
N ALA A 153 -2.80 5.39 1.93
CA ALA A 153 -1.36 5.55 1.92
C ALA A 153 -0.78 6.02 3.26
N TRP A 154 -1.43 7.01 3.89
CA TRP A 154 -1.05 7.51 5.20
C TRP A 154 -1.14 6.43 6.28
N GLU A 155 -2.27 5.71 6.32
CA GLU A 155 -2.49 4.60 7.25
C GLU A 155 -1.47 3.47 7.09
N ASN A 156 -0.84 3.35 5.91
CA ASN A 156 0.21 2.37 5.64
C ASN A 156 1.59 2.81 6.12
N ILE A 157 1.94 4.08 5.90
CA ILE A 157 3.29 4.60 6.16
C ILE A 157 3.43 5.00 7.64
N GLN A 158 2.40 5.58 8.23
CA GLN A 158 2.47 6.17 9.57
C GLN A 158 2.81 5.16 10.67
N PRO A 159 2.25 3.92 10.71
CA PRO A 159 2.59 2.95 11.74
C PRO A 159 4.06 2.50 11.67
N GLU A 160 4.58 2.22 10.47
CA GLU A 160 5.99 1.84 10.26
C GLU A 160 6.91 2.99 10.71
N TYR A 161 6.60 4.23 10.30
CA TYR A 161 7.36 5.41 10.72
C TYR A 161 7.40 5.55 12.24
N LYS A 162 6.24 5.42 12.92
CA LYS A 162 6.15 5.51 14.39
C LYS A 162 6.97 4.43 15.07
N GLN A 163 6.91 3.19 14.58
CA GLN A 163 7.70 2.09 15.12
C GLN A 163 9.21 2.37 14.94
N LEU A 164 9.63 2.84 13.77
CA LEU A 164 11.05 3.17 13.53
C LEU A 164 11.54 4.28 14.45
N LYS A 165 10.73 5.31 14.74
CA LYS A 165 11.09 6.34 15.73
C LYS A 165 11.27 5.76 17.13
N GLN A 166 10.47 4.76 17.51
CA GLN A 166 10.64 4.05 18.78
C GLN A 166 11.92 3.20 18.80
N GLU A 167 12.22 2.49 17.71
CA GLU A 167 13.46 1.72 17.56
C GLU A 167 14.70 2.61 17.62
N ILE A 168 14.70 3.75 16.92
CA ILE A 168 15.80 4.74 16.95
C ILE A 168 16.10 5.17 18.40
N ASN A 169 15.06 5.50 19.17
CA ASN A 169 15.20 5.89 20.57
C ASN A 169 15.70 4.73 21.44
N THR A 170 15.23 3.51 21.17
CA THR A 170 15.63 2.31 21.90
C THR A 170 17.11 2.01 21.67
N TRP A 171 17.56 1.97 20.41
CA TRP A 171 18.95 1.72 20.08
C TRP A 171 19.88 2.83 20.55
N GLN A 172 19.42 4.08 20.63
CA GLN A 172 20.17 5.15 21.29
C GLN A 172 20.39 4.85 22.77
N LYS A 173 19.36 4.39 23.50
CA LYS A 173 19.48 4.02 24.92
C LYS A 173 20.43 2.83 25.12
N VAL A 174 20.35 1.83 24.24
CA VAL A 174 21.26 0.67 24.26
C VAL A 174 22.70 1.11 24.05
N ALA A 175 22.96 1.98 23.07
CA ALA A 175 24.30 2.51 22.82
C ALA A 175 24.86 3.25 24.05
N VAL A 176 24.07 4.12 24.67
CA VAL A 176 24.46 4.84 25.88
C VAL A 176 24.73 3.89 27.05
N ALA A 177 23.89 2.87 27.25
CA ALA A 177 24.08 1.88 28.31
C ALA A 177 25.35 1.03 28.10
N ALA A 178 25.62 0.63 26.85
CA ALA A 178 26.84 -0.10 26.50
C ALA A 178 28.11 0.74 26.75
N MET A 179 28.08 2.03 26.39
CA MET A 179 29.18 2.95 26.68
C MET A 179 29.45 3.09 28.19
N LYS A 180 28.40 3.13 29.02
CA LYS A 180 28.54 3.18 30.49
C LYS A 180 29.16 1.93 31.11
N GLN A 181 29.17 0.81 30.37
CA GLN A 181 29.77 -0.45 30.78
C GLN A 181 31.10 -0.72 30.07
N ASP A 182 31.69 0.28 29.42
CA ASP A 182 32.91 0.17 28.61
C ASP A 182 32.83 -0.91 27.51
N ARG A 183 31.61 -1.17 27.01
CA ARG A 183 31.31 -2.11 25.92
C ARG A 183 31.20 -1.38 24.60
N GLU A 184 32.32 -0.85 24.11
CA GLU A 184 32.36 -0.09 22.85
C GLU A 184 31.88 -0.90 21.63
N ASP A 185 32.17 -2.21 21.61
CA ASP A 185 31.74 -3.15 20.59
C ASP A 185 30.22 -3.13 20.42
N LEU A 186 29.50 -3.25 21.55
CA LEU A 186 28.05 -3.25 21.61
C LEU A 186 27.48 -1.86 21.32
N ALA A 187 28.15 -0.79 21.77
CA ALA A 187 27.75 0.58 21.48
C ALA A 187 27.78 0.88 19.98
N ARG A 188 28.86 0.50 19.29
CA ARG A 188 28.98 0.67 17.82
C ARG A 188 27.91 -0.15 17.09
N ALA A 189 27.69 -1.40 17.47
CA ALA A 189 26.64 -2.23 16.85
C ALA A 189 25.23 -1.64 17.04
N ALA A 190 24.93 -1.10 18.23
CA ALA A 190 23.67 -0.41 18.51
C ALA A 190 23.50 0.86 17.66
N LEU A 191 24.56 1.66 17.51
CA LEU A 191 24.54 2.85 16.66
C LEU A 191 24.34 2.51 15.18
N MET A 192 24.95 1.44 14.67
CA MET A 192 24.72 0.98 13.29
C MET A 192 23.24 0.58 13.06
N ARG A 193 22.63 -0.15 14.01
CA ARG A 193 21.19 -0.47 13.95
C ARG A 193 20.33 0.78 13.98
N LYS A 194 20.63 1.72 14.88
CA LYS A 194 19.97 3.03 14.95
C LYS A 194 20.04 3.76 13.61
N GLN A 195 21.22 3.84 12.99
CA GLN A 195 21.42 4.52 11.71
C GLN A 195 20.58 3.90 10.60
N LYS A 196 20.49 2.57 10.53
CA LYS A 196 19.63 1.88 9.55
C LYS A 196 18.15 2.22 9.74
N HIS A 197 17.67 2.26 10.99
CA HIS A 197 16.29 2.68 11.28
C HIS A 197 16.06 4.16 10.96
N GLN A 198 17.06 5.02 11.20
CA GLN A 198 17.00 6.45 10.87
C GLN A 198 16.83 6.68 9.37
N GLN A 199 17.67 6.07 8.54
CA GLN A 199 17.57 6.19 7.08
C GLN A 199 16.17 5.84 6.56
N ARG A 200 15.61 4.73 7.06
CA ARG A 200 14.25 4.32 6.68
C ARG A 200 13.19 5.28 7.20
N ALA A 201 13.34 5.79 8.42
CA ALA A 201 12.41 6.78 8.97
C ALA A 201 12.41 8.06 8.13
N ASP A 202 13.57 8.52 7.65
CA ASP A 202 13.71 9.72 6.82
C ASP A 202 13.00 9.56 5.45
N GLU A 203 13.10 8.39 4.82
CA GLU A 203 12.35 8.05 3.59
C GLU A 203 10.82 8.10 3.80
N LEU A 204 10.34 7.51 4.90
CA LEU A 204 8.92 7.49 5.23
C LEU A 204 8.41 8.88 5.61
N GLU A 205 9.24 9.69 6.29
CA GLU A 205 8.92 11.07 6.63
C GLU A 205 8.74 11.93 5.38
N ALA A 206 9.67 11.85 4.43
CA ALA A 206 9.54 12.52 3.14
C ALA A 206 8.26 12.10 2.40
N SER A 207 7.92 10.82 2.46
CA SER A 207 6.69 10.28 1.87
C SER A 207 5.43 10.83 2.55
N LEU A 208 5.39 10.88 3.88
CA LEU A 208 4.28 11.46 4.65
C LEU A 208 4.12 12.96 4.39
N GLN A 209 5.21 13.71 4.31
CA GLN A 209 5.18 15.13 3.94
C GLN A 209 4.57 15.33 2.55
N LYS A 210 4.97 14.50 1.57
CA LYS A 210 4.41 14.55 0.23
C LYS A 210 2.90 14.28 0.21
N LEU A 211 2.45 13.26 0.94
CA LEU A 211 1.01 12.96 1.10
C LEU A 211 0.25 14.13 1.76
N ALA A 212 0.86 14.80 2.75
CA ALA A 212 0.27 15.98 3.38
C ALA A 212 0.10 17.12 2.37
N THR A 213 1.14 17.44 1.59
CA THR A 213 1.06 18.47 0.54
C THR A 213 -0.02 18.14 -0.49
N MET A 214 -0.10 16.88 -0.93
CA MET A 214 -1.12 16.45 -1.89
C MET A 214 -2.53 16.60 -1.33
N THR A 215 -2.73 16.26 -0.05
CA THR A 215 -4.01 16.46 0.65
C THR A 215 -4.39 17.94 0.67
N GLU A 216 -3.46 18.80 1.05
CA GLU A 216 -3.68 20.24 1.09
C GLU A 216 -4.01 20.82 -0.29
N THR A 217 -3.28 20.42 -1.35
CA THR A 217 -3.54 20.84 -2.72
C THR A 217 -4.95 20.44 -3.17
N LEU A 218 -5.37 19.20 -2.89
CA LEU A 218 -6.71 18.72 -3.23
C LEU A 218 -7.80 19.48 -2.49
N LEU A 219 -7.66 19.69 -1.17
CA LEU A 219 -8.64 20.44 -0.37
C LEU A 219 -8.75 21.90 -0.82
N ARG A 220 -7.63 22.58 -1.08
CA ARG A 220 -7.65 23.94 -1.64
C ARG A 220 -8.34 24.00 -3.00
N SER A 221 -8.13 23.01 -3.86
CA SER A 221 -8.82 22.94 -5.15
C SER A 221 -10.33 22.74 -4.99
N GLN A 222 -10.77 22.00 -3.96
CA GLN A 222 -12.17 21.78 -3.62
C GLN A 222 -12.85 23.05 -3.11
N ASP A 223 -12.19 23.82 -2.25
CA ASP A 223 -12.72 25.08 -1.71
C ASP A 223 -12.91 26.16 -2.78
N LEU A 224 -12.08 26.14 -3.82
CA LEU A 224 -12.23 27.02 -4.99
C LEU A 224 -13.47 26.67 -5.82
N ILE A 225 -13.86 25.38 -5.86
CA ILE A 225 -15.05 24.88 -6.57
C ILE A 225 -16.34 25.26 -5.84
N GLY A 226 -16.35 25.26 -4.50
CA GLY A 226 -17.53 25.59 -3.70
C GLY A 226 -17.89 27.08 -3.63
N LYS A 227 -17.09 27.97 -4.24
CA LYS A 227 -17.26 29.44 -4.20
C LYS A 227 -17.63 30.08 -5.56
N SER A 228 -17.62 29.30 -6.64
CA SER A 228 -18.07 29.67 -7.99
C SER A 228 -19.50 29.22 -8.24
#